data_AF-M9U878-F1
#
_entry.id   AF-M9U878-F1
#
_cell.length_a   1.000
_cell.length_b   1.000
_cell.length_c   1.000
_cell.angle_alpha   90.00
_cell.angle_beta   90.00
_cell.angle_gamma   90.00
#
_symmetry.space_group_name_H-M   'P 1'
#
loop_
_entity.id
_entity.type
_entity.pdbx_description
1 polymer ?
#
loop_
_entity_poly.entity_id
_entity_poly.type
_entity_poly.pdbx_seq_one_letter_code
_entity_poly.pdbx_strand_id
1 'polypeptide(L)'
;MLLLFTLAVVVLLSLATPFTASISVQYPEEAILGSKISITFSLAQHEVNSTAFPFITSGVREVNEEPLILEGFAGSFAVFKINNSSREVAITFEGKNYTRPCWSPGIVVYGGNFNPHVSDLSQGDFTAVLITFDGRLWVHTPSKGWFTLSCPLPSVAPQRDGWMNSTEFNYTAILQEVNGSICVKYVILNGEKYIVKYQTPIHWNFTYLGVRIDPSTITICGFYASNVTILSPHQP
;
A
#
# COMPACT_ATOMS: atom_id res chain seq x y z
N MET A 1 -23.65 -13.49 36.45
CA MET A 1 -22.32 -12.88 36.28
C MET A 1 -21.60 -13.35 35.01
N LEU A 2 -21.64 -14.65 34.66
CA LEU A 2 -21.00 -15.18 33.44
C LEU A 2 -21.64 -14.69 32.12
N LEU A 3 -22.96 -14.41 32.13
CA LEU A 3 -23.69 -13.92 30.96
C LEU A 3 -23.37 -12.46 30.60
N LEU A 4 -23.03 -11.62 31.59
CA LEU A 4 -22.63 -10.22 31.34
C LEU A 4 -21.21 -10.13 30.77
N PHE A 5 -20.31 -11.05 31.16
CA PHE A 5 -18.96 -11.10 30.62
C PHE A 5 -18.91 -11.60 29.18
N THR A 6 -19.78 -12.55 28.82
CA THR A 6 -19.88 -13.05 27.43
C THR A 6 -20.50 -12.00 26.50
N LEU A 7 -21.48 -11.22 26.96
CA LEU A 7 -22.02 -10.11 26.16
C LEU A 7 -21.00 -8.98 25.96
N ALA A 8 -20.18 -8.67 26.98
CA ALA A 8 -19.11 -7.68 26.86
C ALA A 8 -17.99 -8.12 25.89
N VAL A 9 -17.64 -9.41 25.88
CA VAL A 9 -16.63 -9.96 24.95
C VAL A 9 -17.14 -9.99 23.51
N VAL A 10 -18.42 -10.26 23.27
CA VAL A 10 -19.01 -10.22 21.92
C VAL A 10 -19.13 -8.78 21.39
N VAL A 11 -19.40 -7.78 22.25
CA VAL A 11 -19.44 -6.37 21.85
C VAL A 11 -18.03 -5.79 21.61
N LEU A 12 -16.99 -6.30 22.28
CA LEU A 12 -15.60 -5.93 22.01
C LEU A 12 -15.03 -6.60 20.73
N LEU A 13 -15.60 -7.72 20.29
CA LEU A 13 -15.21 -8.43 19.06
C LEU A 13 -15.90 -7.89 17.80
N SER A 14 -16.88 -7.00 17.93
CA SER A 14 -17.63 -6.43 16.80
C SER A 14 -17.24 -4.99 16.45
N LEU A 15 -16.08 -4.49 16.88
CA LEU A 15 -15.47 -3.30 16.29
C LEU A 15 -14.86 -3.62 14.91
N ALA A 16 -15.62 -4.32 14.06
CA ALA A 16 -15.45 -4.17 12.64
C ALA A 16 -15.90 -2.73 12.35
N THR A 17 -14.95 -1.83 12.12
CA THR A 17 -15.25 -0.50 11.60
C THR A 17 -16.11 -0.70 10.35
N PRO A 18 -17.35 -0.17 10.30
CA PRO A 18 -18.19 -0.36 9.13
C PRO A 18 -17.45 0.25 7.93
N PHE A 19 -17.22 -0.58 6.91
CA PHE A 19 -16.76 -0.16 5.60
C PHE A 19 -17.64 1.00 5.14
N THR A 20 -17.11 2.21 5.18
CA THR A 20 -17.86 3.41 4.82
C THR A 20 -17.45 3.82 3.42
N ALA A 21 -18.05 3.15 2.43
CA ALA A 21 -18.06 3.65 1.08
C ALA A 21 -19.18 4.70 0.98
N SER A 22 -18.85 5.90 0.52
CA SER A 22 -19.86 6.91 0.21
C SER A 22 -20.24 6.80 -1.26
N ILE A 23 -21.55 6.70 -1.53
CA ILE A 23 -22.10 6.78 -2.87
C ILE A 23 -22.65 8.20 -3.03
N SER A 24 -22.13 8.96 -3.99
CA SER A 24 -22.70 10.24 -4.40
C SER A 24 -23.43 10.06 -5.73
N VAL A 25 -24.65 10.59 -5.79
CA VAL A 25 -25.47 10.60 -7.00
C VAL A 25 -25.72 12.05 -7.35
N GLN A 26 -25.28 12.46 -8.54
CA GLN A 26 -25.48 13.81 -9.04
C GLN A 26 -26.43 13.76 -10.23
N TYR A 27 -27.56 14.44 -10.11
CA TYR A 27 -28.60 14.53 -11.15
C TYR A 27 -29.14 15.96 -11.23
N PRO A 28 -29.66 16.38 -12.40
CA PRO A 28 -30.27 17.71 -12.53
C PRO A 28 -31.57 17.80 -11.73
N GLU A 29 -31.80 18.95 -11.09
CA GLU A 29 -32.99 19.21 -10.26
C GLU A 29 -34.28 19.23 -11.09
N GLU A 30 -34.21 19.65 -12.35
CA GLU A 30 -35.31 19.67 -13.31
C GLU A 30 -34.89 19.07 -14.65
N ALA A 31 -35.86 18.50 -15.38
CA ALA A 31 -35.65 17.95 -16.71
C ALA A 31 -36.81 18.31 -17.64
N ILE A 32 -36.48 18.69 -18.88
CA ILE A 32 -37.47 18.96 -19.92
C ILE A 32 -37.89 17.64 -20.56
N LEU A 33 -39.19 17.44 -20.76
CA LEU A 33 -39.69 16.24 -21.42
C LEU A 33 -39.06 16.07 -22.81
N GLY A 34 -38.44 14.92 -23.06
CA GLY A 34 -37.73 14.63 -24.32
C GLY A 34 -36.26 15.07 -24.37
N SER A 35 -35.72 15.69 -23.31
CA SER A 35 -34.29 15.98 -23.21
C SER A 35 -33.48 14.78 -22.72
N LYS A 36 -32.19 14.75 -23.07
CA LYS A 36 -31.23 13.83 -22.44
C LYS A 36 -30.80 14.41 -21.10
N ILE A 37 -30.92 13.63 -20.04
CA ILE A 37 -30.35 13.95 -18.73
C ILE A 37 -29.13 13.09 -18.46
N SER A 38 -28.19 13.62 -17.67
CA SER A 38 -27.03 12.86 -17.17
C SER A 38 -27.17 12.69 -15.67
N ILE A 39 -27.10 11.44 -15.22
CA ILE A 39 -27.04 11.07 -13.80
C ILE A 39 -25.65 10.47 -13.59
N THR A 40 -24.88 11.05 -12.69
CA THR A 40 -23.52 10.59 -12.37
C THR A 40 -23.53 9.89 -11.03
N PHE A 41 -23.01 8.67 -10.99
CA PHE A 41 -22.80 7.92 -9.76
C PHE A 41 -21.30 7.91 -9.47
N SER A 42 -20.89 8.23 -8.25
CA SER A 42 -19.51 8.11 -7.80
C SER A 42 -19.44 7.36 -6.48
N LEU A 43 -18.43 6.49 -6.35
CA LEU A 43 -18.12 5.74 -5.14
C LEU A 43 -16.78 6.26 -4.60
N ALA A 44 -16.77 6.76 -3.37
CA ALA A 44 -15.54 7.13 -2.68
C ALA A 44 -15.34 6.24 -1.45
N GLN A 45 -14.25 5.49 -1.45
CA GLN A 45 -13.75 4.72 -0.32
C GLN A 45 -12.55 5.45 0.27
N HIS A 46 -12.53 5.64 1.59
CA HIS A 46 -11.45 6.33 2.31
C HIS A 46 -10.40 5.39 2.90
N GLU A 47 -10.45 4.11 2.49
CA GLU A 47 -9.49 3.09 2.84
C GLU A 47 -9.35 2.06 1.72
N VAL A 48 -8.19 1.42 1.66
CA VAL A 48 -7.95 0.14 0.99
C VAL A 48 -8.09 -0.95 2.03
N ASN A 49 -8.83 -1.99 1.70
CA ASN A 49 -8.87 -3.25 2.44
C ASN A 49 -9.16 -4.34 1.41
N SER A 50 -8.11 -4.70 0.66
CA SER A 50 -8.22 -5.61 -0.47
C SER A 50 -6.86 -6.11 -0.91
N THR A 51 -6.80 -7.38 -1.31
CA THR A 51 -5.67 -7.97 -2.02
C THR A 51 -5.81 -7.90 -3.54
N ALA A 52 -6.95 -7.42 -4.06
CA ALA A 52 -7.20 -7.30 -5.50
C ALA A 52 -6.58 -6.00 -6.05
N PHE A 53 -5.26 -6.00 -6.25
CA PHE A 53 -4.52 -4.85 -6.78
C PHE A 53 -4.93 -4.54 -8.23
N PRO A 54 -5.45 -3.33 -8.54
CA PRO A 54 -5.86 -2.96 -9.90
C PRO A 54 -4.70 -2.86 -10.89
N PHE A 55 -3.48 -2.66 -10.38
CA PHE A 55 -2.27 -2.57 -11.19
C PHE A 55 -1.23 -3.53 -10.66
N ILE A 56 -0.95 -4.58 -11.43
CA ILE A 56 0.16 -5.50 -11.22
C ILE A 56 1.08 -5.36 -12.45
N THR A 57 2.38 -5.23 -12.23
CA THR A 57 3.34 -5.10 -13.34
C THR A 57 3.22 -6.29 -14.30
N SER A 58 3.19 -6.03 -15.61
CA SER A 58 3.15 -7.09 -16.62
C SER A 58 4.32 -8.05 -16.47
N GLY A 59 4.05 -9.36 -16.53
CA GLY A 59 5.04 -10.43 -16.37
C GLY A 59 5.23 -10.93 -14.93
N VAL A 60 4.60 -10.30 -13.93
CA VAL A 60 4.47 -10.90 -12.60
C VAL A 60 3.65 -12.17 -12.73
N ARG A 61 4.15 -13.26 -12.16
CA ARG A 61 3.45 -14.54 -12.17
C ARG A 61 2.56 -14.62 -10.94
N GLU A 62 1.25 -14.73 -11.17
CA GLU A 62 0.30 -15.09 -10.13
C GLU A 62 0.30 -16.60 -9.95
N VAL A 63 0.71 -17.05 -8.77
CA VAL A 63 0.85 -18.48 -8.43
C VAL A 63 -0.43 -19.03 -7.82
N ASN A 64 -1.16 -18.17 -7.11
CA ASN A 64 -2.40 -18.50 -6.41
C ASN A 64 -3.23 -17.23 -6.19
N GLU A 65 -4.55 -17.36 -6.21
CA GLU A 65 -5.50 -16.25 -6.02
C GLU A 65 -5.86 -16.04 -4.54
N GLU A 66 -5.98 -17.11 -3.75
CA GLU A 66 -6.38 -17.04 -2.33
C GLU A 66 -5.59 -18.02 -1.44
N PRO A 67 -4.68 -17.53 -0.56
CA PRO A 67 -4.18 -16.15 -0.52
C PRO A 67 -3.43 -15.80 -1.81
N LEU A 68 -3.40 -14.51 -2.16
CA LEU A 68 -2.72 -14.04 -3.37
C LEU A 68 -1.21 -14.30 -3.27
N ILE A 69 -0.63 -15.03 -4.22
CA ILE A 69 0.81 -15.29 -4.27
C ILE A 69 1.37 -14.73 -5.58
N LEU A 70 2.31 -13.80 -5.46
CA LEU A 70 2.97 -13.16 -6.60
C LEU A 70 4.45 -13.51 -6.62
N GLU A 71 4.92 -13.98 -7.78
CA GLU A 71 6.32 -14.15 -8.12
C GLU A 71 6.74 -13.01 -9.06
N GLY A 72 7.59 -12.13 -8.56
CA GLY A 72 8.01 -10.94 -9.27
C GLY A 72 9.34 -11.09 -10.00
N PHE A 73 9.69 -10.04 -10.73
CA PHE A 73 10.99 -9.80 -11.32
C PHE A 73 11.48 -8.39 -10.94
N ALA A 74 12.64 -7.98 -11.46
CA ALA A 74 13.29 -6.74 -11.07
C ALA A 74 12.38 -5.52 -11.31
N GLY A 75 12.08 -4.79 -10.23
CA GLY A 75 11.21 -3.61 -10.26
C GLY A 75 9.71 -3.86 -10.43
N SER A 76 9.27 -5.11 -10.25
CA SER A 76 7.85 -5.45 -10.27
C SER A 76 7.13 -5.07 -8.97
N PHE A 77 5.85 -4.73 -9.09
CA PHE A 77 5.00 -4.26 -8.00
C PHE A 77 3.52 -4.61 -8.23
N ALA A 78 2.73 -4.48 -7.17
CA ALA A 78 1.28 -4.50 -7.17
C ALA A 78 0.76 -3.29 -6.37
N VAL A 79 -0.05 -2.42 -6.98
CA VAL A 79 -0.41 -1.11 -6.41
C VAL A 79 -1.87 -0.72 -6.64
N PHE A 80 -2.38 0.11 -5.73
CA PHE A 80 -3.61 0.87 -5.86
C PHE A 80 -3.31 2.29 -6.31
N LYS A 81 -4.18 2.85 -7.16
CA LYS A 81 -4.22 4.29 -7.41
C LYS A 81 -5.07 4.96 -6.34
N ILE A 82 -4.52 6.00 -5.73
CA ILE A 82 -5.18 6.74 -4.66
C ILE A 82 -5.14 8.25 -4.93
N ASN A 83 -6.03 8.96 -4.25
CA ASN A 83 -5.93 10.39 -4.03
C ASN A 83 -5.52 10.61 -2.56
N ASN A 84 -4.30 11.09 -2.36
CA ASN A 84 -3.77 11.40 -1.04
C ASN A 84 -4.11 12.85 -0.66
N SER A 85 -5.19 13.03 0.08
CA SER A 85 -5.57 14.32 0.67
C SER A 85 -5.28 14.43 2.17
N SER A 86 -4.75 13.36 2.78
CA SER A 86 -4.41 13.32 4.20
C SER A 86 -2.98 13.80 4.45
N ARG A 87 -2.69 14.24 5.67
CA ARG A 87 -1.33 14.51 6.15
C ARG A 87 -0.66 13.29 6.79
N GLU A 88 -1.39 12.20 6.95
CA GLU A 88 -0.88 10.95 7.49
C GLU A 88 -1.58 9.76 6.81
N VAL A 89 -0.81 8.77 6.38
CA VAL A 89 -1.31 7.55 5.74
C VAL A 89 -0.71 6.35 6.48
N ALA A 90 -1.55 5.39 6.84
CA ALA A 90 -1.11 4.11 7.38
C ALA A 90 -1.28 3.03 6.31
N ILE A 91 -0.25 2.22 6.09
CA ILE A 91 -0.26 1.14 5.10
C ILE A 91 0.17 -0.14 5.81
N THR A 92 -0.66 -1.16 5.76
CA THR A 92 -0.46 -2.45 6.43
C THR A 92 -0.40 -3.56 5.40
N PHE A 93 0.66 -4.36 5.47
CA PHE A 93 0.81 -5.62 4.77
C PHE A 93 0.68 -6.78 5.76
N GLU A 94 -0.04 -7.81 5.38
CA GLU A 94 -0.10 -9.08 6.09
C GLU A 94 0.21 -10.23 5.14
N GLY A 95 1.19 -11.06 5.50
CA GLY A 95 1.55 -12.21 4.68
C GLY A 95 2.96 -12.72 4.88
N LYS A 96 3.57 -13.23 3.81
CA LYS A 96 4.89 -13.89 3.84
C LYS A 96 5.78 -13.35 2.73
N ASN A 97 7.08 -13.36 2.99
CA ASN A 97 8.12 -12.95 2.06
C ASN A 97 9.17 -14.06 1.94
N TYR A 98 9.41 -14.49 0.71
CA TYR A 98 10.55 -15.31 0.34
C TYR A 98 11.39 -14.56 -0.69
N THR A 99 12.57 -14.08 -0.26
CA THR A 99 13.41 -13.22 -1.10
C THR A 99 14.90 -13.50 -0.95
N ARG A 100 15.69 -13.10 -1.96
CA ARG A 100 17.15 -13.11 -1.90
C ARG A 100 17.66 -11.77 -1.31
N PRO A 101 18.86 -11.73 -0.69
CA PRO A 101 19.42 -10.56 -0.02
C PRO A 101 19.60 -9.31 -0.88
N CYS A 102 19.72 -9.46 -2.20
CA CYS A 102 19.91 -8.33 -3.11
C CYS A 102 18.60 -7.68 -3.59
N TRP A 103 17.45 -8.27 -3.24
CA TRP A 103 16.15 -7.77 -3.64
C TRP A 103 15.50 -6.98 -2.50
N SER A 104 14.56 -6.13 -2.89
CA SER A 104 13.98 -5.15 -2.01
C SER A 104 12.44 -5.19 -2.09
N PRO A 105 11.80 -6.30 -1.67
CA PRO A 105 10.36 -6.33 -1.49
C PRO A 105 9.95 -5.49 -0.28
N GLY A 106 8.77 -4.89 -0.33
CA GLY A 106 8.29 -4.07 0.77
C GLY A 106 7.07 -3.22 0.43
N ILE A 107 6.65 -2.42 1.40
CA ILE A 107 5.61 -1.41 1.20
C ILE A 107 6.21 -0.26 0.39
N VAL A 108 5.51 0.17 -0.66
CA VAL A 108 5.97 1.24 -1.53
C VAL A 108 4.88 2.27 -1.79
N VAL A 109 5.30 3.52 -1.93
CA VAL A 109 4.47 4.62 -2.47
C VAL A 109 5.18 5.25 -3.66
N TYR A 110 4.42 5.54 -4.72
CA TYR A 110 4.94 6.17 -5.95
C TYR A 110 4.22 7.50 -6.24
N GLY A 111 4.99 8.48 -6.71
CA GLY A 111 4.51 9.78 -7.15
C GLY A 111 5.25 10.27 -8.41
N GLY A 112 5.06 11.54 -8.76
CA GLY A 112 5.58 12.10 -10.01
C GLY A 112 4.88 11.52 -11.23
N ASN A 113 5.63 11.25 -12.31
CA ASN A 113 5.10 10.68 -13.56
C ASN A 113 5.16 9.15 -13.59
N PHE A 114 4.96 8.51 -12.44
CA PHE A 114 4.96 7.05 -12.32
C PHE A 114 3.91 6.40 -13.24
N ASN A 115 4.37 5.48 -14.09
CA ASN A 115 3.52 4.69 -14.96
C ASN A 115 3.31 3.28 -14.35
N PRO A 116 2.09 2.94 -13.91
CA PRO A 116 1.81 1.66 -13.25
C PRO A 116 1.82 0.46 -14.20
N HIS A 117 1.94 0.66 -15.51
CA HIS A 117 1.90 -0.41 -16.51
C HIS A 117 3.28 -0.99 -16.87
N VAL A 118 4.36 -0.42 -16.34
CA VAL A 118 5.75 -0.84 -16.63
C VAL A 118 6.54 -0.99 -15.34
N SER A 119 7.59 -1.81 -15.34
CA SER A 119 8.47 -2.01 -14.17
C SER A 119 9.07 -0.68 -13.70
N ASP A 120 9.26 -0.53 -12.39
CA ASP A 120 9.87 0.66 -11.79
C ASP A 120 11.37 0.83 -12.16
N LEU A 121 12.01 -0.22 -12.70
CA LEU A 121 13.37 -0.17 -13.23
C LEU A 121 13.43 0.15 -14.72
N SER A 122 12.27 0.18 -15.40
CA SER A 122 12.16 0.51 -16.83
C SER A 122 11.70 1.95 -17.09
N GLN A 123 11.50 2.72 -16.02
CA GLN A 123 11.10 4.11 -16.04
C GLN A 123 12.01 4.91 -15.10
N GLY A 124 12.19 6.20 -15.37
CA GLY A 124 13.08 7.05 -14.57
C GLY A 124 12.41 8.33 -14.05
N ASP A 125 11.30 8.77 -14.62
CA ASP A 125 10.68 10.04 -14.27
C ASP A 125 9.60 9.89 -13.18
N PHE A 126 9.99 9.38 -12.02
CA PHE A 126 9.07 9.19 -10.89
C PHE A 126 9.77 9.39 -9.55
N THR A 127 8.98 9.50 -8.49
CA THR A 127 9.46 9.49 -7.12
C THR A 127 8.90 8.30 -6.35
N ALA A 128 9.67 7.78 -5.40
CA ALA A 128 9.19 6.69 -4.57
C ALA A 128 9.82 6.68 -3.18
N VAL A 129 9.08 6.15 -2.22
CA VAL A 129 9.60 5.69 -0.93
C VAL A 129 9.24 4.22 -0.79
N LEU A 130 10.26 3.39 -0.53
CA LEU A 130 10.15 1.96 -0.36
C LEU A 130 10.67 1.58 1.02
N ILE A 131 9.79 0.97 1.81
CA ILE A 131 10.06 0.44 3.14
C ILE A 131 10.17 -1.08 2.99
N THR A 132 11.40 -1.59 2.98
CA THR A 132 11.64 -2.99 2.67
C THR A 132 11.42 -3.89 3.88
N PHE A 133 10.98 -5.13 3.62
CA PHE A 133 10.81 -6.13 4.67
C PHE A 133 12.13 -6.58 5.29
N ASP A 134 13.26 -6.30 4.64
CA ASP A 134 14.59 -6.57 5.18
C ASP A 134 15.21 -5.42 5.97
N GLY A 135 14.43 -4.37 6.26
CA GLY A 135 14.84 -3.34 7.21
C GLY A 135 15.58 -2.15 6.60
N ARG A 136 15.40 -1.87 5.31
CA ARG A 136 16.02 -0.74 4.60
C ARG A 136 14.98 0.26 4.15
N LEU A 137 15.36 1.54 4.18
CA LEU A 137 14.59 2.62 3.59
C LEU A 137 15.23 3.02 2.25
N TRP A 138 14.51 2.78 1.16
CA TRP A 138 14.89 3.16 -0.19
C TRP A 138 14.06 4.33 -0.68
N VAL A 139 14.66 5.16 -1.52
CA VAL A 139 13.95 6.21 -2.24
C VAL A 139 14.37 6.25 -3.71
N HIS A 140 13.46 6.72 -4.55
CA HIS A 140 13.72 6.99 -5.95
C HIS A 140 13.51 8.48 -6.26
N THR A 141 14.43 9.10 -6.99
CA THR A 141 14.23 10.42 -7.59
C THR A 141 14.62 10.39 -9.07
N PRO A 142 14.02 11.26 -9.92
CA PRO A 142 14.37 11.29 -11.34
C PRO A 142 15.86 11.57 -11.61
N SER A 143 16.52 12.30 -10.71
CA SER A 143 17.92 12.69 -10.85
C SER A 143 18.92 11.63 -10.41
N LYS A 144 18.55 10.72 -9.50
CA LYS A 144 19.50 9.79 -8.84
C LYS A 144 19.12 8.32 -9.02
N GLY A 145 17.90 8.02 -9.44
CA GLY A 145 17.38 6.66 -9.43
C GLY A 145 17.15 6.16 -8.01
N TRP A 146 17.18 4.84 -7.83
CA TRP A 146 17.03 4.18 -6.52
C TRP A 146 18.29 4.30 -5.67
N PHE A 147 18.15 4.75 -4.42
CA PHE A 147 19.23 4.73 -3.43
C PHE A 147 18.70 4.51 -2.01
N THR A 148 19.55 3.97 -1.14
CA THR A 148 19.24 3.77 0.28
C THR A 148 19.49 5.03 1.09
N LEU A 149 18.67 5.19 2.12
CA LEU A 149 18.88 6.17 3.19
C LEU A 149 19.49 5.44 4.40
N SER A 150 20.35 6.14 5.13
CA SER A 150 20.97 5.60 6.36
C SER A 150 19.97 5.64 7.52
N CYS A 151 18.93 4.83 7.42
CA CYS A 151 17.84 4.71 8.38
C CYS A 151 17.42 3.22 8.46
N PRO A 152 17.91 2.46 9.46
CA PRO A 152 17.52 1.07 9.62
C PRO A 152 16.07 0.98 10.09
N LEU A 153 15.35 0.00 9.54
CA LEU A 153 13.98 -0.35 9.88
C LEU A 153 13.95 -1.77 10.47
N PRO A 154 12.92 -2.17 11.22
CA PRO A 154 12.81 -3.55 11.69
C PRO A 154 12.69 -4.49 10.49
N SER A 155 13.44 -5.61 10.55
CA SER A 155 13.39 -6.67 9.54
C SER A 155 12.45 -7.79 9.97
N VAL A 156 11.67 -8.33 9.04
CA VAL A 156 10.65 -9.36 9.31
C VAL A 156 11.23 -10.73 9.64
N ALA A 157 12.47 -10.98 9.21
CA ALA A 157 13.18 -12.24 9.45
C ALA A 157 14.69 -12.04 9.28
N PRO A 158 15.52 -12.81 10.00
CA PRO A 158 16.96 -12.79 9.75
C PRO A 158 17.28 -13.32 8.35
N GLN A 159 18.27 -12.71 7.69
CA GLN A 159 18.86 -13.30 6.49
C GLN A 159 19.69 -14.53 6.90
N ARG A 160 19.40 -15.70 6.33
CA ARG A 160 20.14 -16.95 6.54
C ARG A 160 20.52 -17.55 5.19
N ASP A 161 21.78 -17.98 5.06
CA ASP A 161 22.31 -18.66 3.87
C ASP A 161 22.05 -17.93 2.54
N GLY A 162 22.03 -16.60 2.57
CA GLY A 162 21.75 -15.80 1.39
C GLY A 162 20.28 -15.83 0.97
N TRP A 163 19.35 -16.02 1.91
CA TRP A 163 17.91 -15.96 1.72
C TRP A 163 17.21 -15.36 2.93
N MET A 164 16.06 -14.75 2.68
CA MET A 164 15.09 -14.37 3.70
C MET A 164 13.84 -15.20 3.48
N ASN A 165 13.45 -15.95 4.51
CA ASN A 165 12.22 -16.72 4.55
C ASN A 165 11.48 -16.33 5.81
N SER A 166 10.47 -15.48 5.67
CA SER A 166 9.68 -15.03 6.81
C SER A 166 8.62 -16.07 7.16
N THR A 167 8.30 -16.18 8.44
CA THR A 167 6.97 -16.65 8.84
C THR A 167 5.94 -15.60 8.43
N GLU A 168 4.66 -15.89 8.66
CA GLU A 168 3.62 -14.89 8.49
C GLU A 168 3.89 -13.69 9.42
N PHE A 169 3.72 -12.48 8.90
CA PHE A 169 3.96 -11.24 9.61
C PHE A 169 2.94 -10.17 9.21
N ASN A 170 2.73 -9.22 10.12
CA ASN A 170 2.03 -7.97 9.87
C ASN A 170 3.03 -6.82 9.92
N TYR A 171 3.09 -6.01 8.86
CA TYR A 171 4.00 -4.88 8.74
C TYR A 171 3.22 -3.62 8.38
N THR A 172 3.24 -2.63 9.26
CA THR A 172 2.56 -1.35 9.05
C THR A 172 3.54 -0.22 8.97
N ALA A 173 3.52 0.52 7.87
CA ALA A 173 4.22 1.78 7.70
C ALA A 173 3.29 2.96 7.98
N ILE A 174 3.67 3.86 8.88
CA ILE A 174 2.96 5.12 9.12
C ILE A 174 3.77 6.26 8.50
N LEU A 175 3.23 6.83 7.43
CA LEU A 175 3.82 7.95 6.70
C LEU A 175 3.14 9.25 7.11
N GLN A 176 3.90 10.32 7.29
CA GLN A 176 3.41 11.63 7.67
C GLN A 176 4.00 12.73 6.78
N GLU A 177 3.20 13.72 6.43
CA GLU A 177 3.64 14.95 5.77
C GLU A 177 4.37 15.84 6.78
N VAL A 178 5.63 16.14 6.51
CA VAL A 178 6.45 17.08 7.28
C VAL A 178 7.15 18.01 6.29
N ASN A 179 6.81 19.29 6.34
CA ASN A 179 7.37 20.32 5.47
C ASN A 179 7.26 19.95 3.97
N GLY A 180 6.09 19.44 3.56
CA GLY A 180 5.81 19.01 2.19
C GLY A 180 6.55 17.74 1.74
N SER A 181 7.22 17.03 2.64
CA SER A 181 7.96 15.80 2.35
C SER A 181 7.40 14.60 3.12
N ILE A 182 7.66 13.39 2.61
CA ILE A 182 7.30 12.13 3.25
C ILE A 182 8.25 11.88 4.42
N CYS A 183 7.70 11.77 5.62
CA CYS A 183 8.38 11.30 6.82
C CYS A 183 7.88 9.89 7.17
N VAL A 184 8.80 8.95 7.34
CA VAL A 184 8.48 7.63 7.92
C VAL A 184 8.45 7.81 9.42
N LYS A 185 7.25 7.86 9.99
CA LYS A 185 7.03 8.20 11.40
C LYS A 185 7.25 6.98 12.29
N TYR A 186 6.55 5.89 11.96
CA TYR A 186 6.61 4.61 12.66
C TYR A 186 6.62 3.45 11.67
N VAL A 187 7.20 2.35 12.13
CA VAL A 187 6.90 1.03 11.61
C VAL A 187 6.32 0.20 12.74
N ILE A 188 5.30 -0.59 12.46
CA ILE A 188 4.76 -1.57 13.41
C ILE A 188 4.97 -2.95 12.80
N LEU A 189 5.72 -3.82 13.47
CA LEU A 189 5.96 -5.19 13.04
C LEU A 189 5.37 -6.13 14.08
N ASN A 190 4.41 -6.97 13.67
CA ASN A 190 3.71 -7.92 14.55
C ASN A 190 3.16 -7.29 15.85
N GLY A 191 2.65 -6.05 15.74
CA GLY A 191 2.13 -5.27 16.85
C GLY A 191 3.19 -4.49 17.65
N GLU A 192 4.48 -4.74 17.45
CA GLU A 192 5.56 -3.98 18.10
C GLU A 192 5.85 -2.69 17.31
N LYS A 193 5.84 -1.56 18.01
CA LYS A 193 6.00 -0.23 17.41
C LYS A 193 7.44 0.26 17.48
N TYR A 194 8.02 0.56 16.31
CA TYR A 194 9.36 1.11 16.12
C TYR A 194 9.27 2.58 15.70
N ILE A 195 9.97 3.45 16.44
CA ILE A 195 10.03 4.88 16.15
C ILE A 195 11.13 5.12 15.11
N VAL A 196 10.74 5.64 13.95
CA VAL A 196 11.67 5.92 12.84
C VAL A 196 11.95 7.42 12.76
N LYS A 197 10.90 8.24 12.65
CA LYS A 197 10.94 9.71 12.55
C LYS A 197 12.00 10.21 11.54
N TYR A 198 12.01 9.63 10.34
CA TYR A 198 12.96 9.98 9.29
C TYR A 198 12.27 10.72 8.14
N GLN A 199 12.65 11.98 7.90
CA GLN A 199 12.17 12.76 6.77
C GLN A 199 12.96 12.41 5.50
N THR A 200 12.27 11.93 4.47
CA THR A 200 12.85 11.61 3.16
C THR A 200 12.93 12.88 2.29
N PRO A 201 13.75 12.89 1.22
CA PRO A 201 13.76 13.97 0.25
C PRO A 201 12.56 13.93 -0.73
N ILE A 202 11.60 13.03 -0.53
CA ILE A 202 10.49 12.81 -1.46
C ILE A 202 9.30 13.67 -1.04
N HIS A 203 8.72 14.40 -1.99
CA HIS A 203 7.54 15.24 -1.74
C HIS A 203 6.31 14.42 -1.34
N TRP A 204 5.44 15.01 -0.50
CA TRP A 204 4.15 14.45 -0.11
C TRP A 204 3.12 14.62 -1.23
N ASN A 205 3.33 13.92 -2.35
CA ASN A 205 2.45 13.99 -3.53
C ASN A 205 2.36 12.64 -4.27
N PHE A 206 2.47 11.54 -3.55
CA PHE A 206 2.31 10.20 -4.11
C PHE A 206 0.85 9.90 -4.45
N THR A 207 0.63 9.19 -5.54
CA THR A 207 -0.70 8.83 -6.07
C THR A 207 -0.90 7.31 -6.18
N TYR A 208 0.13 6.54 -5.83
CA TYR A 208 0.06 5.09 -5.77
C TYR A 208 0.67 4.58 -4.48
N LEU A 209 0.09 3.50 -3.96
CA LEU A 209 0.65 2.74 -2.84
C LEU A 209 0.42 1.25 -3.06
N GLY A 210 1.25 0.41 -2.44
CA GLY A 210 1.13 -1.03 -2.61
C GLY A 210 2.34 -1.78 -2.09
N VAL A 211 2.60 -2.90 -2.74
CA VAL A 211 3.72 -3.79 -2.42
C VAL A 211 4.65 -3.84 -3.62
N ARG A 212 5.92 -3.51 -3.41
CA ARG A 212 6.99 -3.84 -4.35
C ARG A 212 7.36 -5.30 -4.14
N ILE A 213 7.31 -6.08 -5.21
CA ILE A 213 7.54 -7.53 -5.20
C ILE A 213 9.02 -7.78 -5.45
N ASP A 214 9.62 -7.07 -6.43
CA ASP A 214 10.98 -7.34 -6.91
C ASP A 214 11.16 -8.83 -7.29
N PRO A 215 12.35 -9.40 -7.51
CA PRO A 215 12.50 -10.85 -7.72
C PRO A 215 12.31 -11.67 -6.43
N SER A 216 11.12 -11.59 -5.87
CA SER A 216 10.68 -12.29 -4.64
C SER A 216 9.39 -13.06 -4.89
N THR A 217 9.09 -13.99 -4.00
CA THR A 217 7.76 -14.60 -3.87
C THR A 217 7.08 -13.99 -2.65
N ILE A 218 5.99 -13.27 -2.88
CA ILE A 218 5.22 -12.60 -1.82
C ILE A 218 3.85 -13.27 -1.73
N THR A 219 3.52 -13.76 -0.54
CA THR A 219 2.14 -14.16 -0.20
C THR A 219 1.47 -12.98 0.48
N ILE A 220 0.33 -12.55 -0.05
CA ILE A 220 -0.45 -11.42 0.43
C ILE A 220 -1.75 -11.96 1.02
N CYS A 221 -1.79 -12.09 2.34
CA CYS A 221 -3.00 -12.50 3.08
C CYS A 221 -3.94 -11.30 3.28
N GLY A 222 -3.38 -10.10 3.43
CA GLY A 222 -4.15 -8.87 3.61
C GLY A 222 -3.34 -7.63 3.23
N PHE A 223 -4.03 -6.62 2.70
CA PHE A 223 -3.45 -5.32 2.44
C PHE A 223 -4.45 -4.23 2.78
N TYR A 224 -4.02 -3.32 3.65
CA TYR A 224 -4.87 -2.26 4.19
C TYR A 224 -4.17 -0.91 4.06
N ALA A 225 -4.90 0.14 3.69
CA ALA A 225 -4.39 1.50 3.74
C ALA A 225 -5.49 2.43 4.23
N SER A 226 -5.21 3.26 5.24
CA SER A 226 -6.19 4.22 5.77
C SER A 226 -5.77 5.66 5.50
N ASN A 227 -6.75 6.55 5.58
CA ASN A 227 -6.63 7.98 5.24
C ASN A 227 -6.25 8.23 3.78
N VAL A 228 -6.74 7.39 2.87
CA VAL A 228 -6.51 7.49 1.42
C VAL A 228 -7.83 7.37 0.69
N THR A 229 -8.06 8.15 -0.36
CA THR A 229 -9.27 7.97 -1.16
C THR A 229 -8.95 7.11 -2.38
N ILE A 230 -9.63 5.99 -2.56
CA ILE A 230 -9.49 5.18 -3.79
C ILE A 230 -10.30 5.83 -4.89
N LEU A 231 -9.63 6.07 -6.02
CA LEU A 231 -10.31 6.34 -7.28
C LEU A 231 -10.58 4.98 -7.91
N SER A 232 -11.78 4.43 -7.70
CA SER A 232 -12.14 3.17 -8.33
C SER A 232 -11.87 3.29 -9.84
N PRO A 233 -11.17 2.35 -10.47
CA PRO A 233 -11.15 2.34 -11.91
C PRO A 233 -12.59 2.14 -12.38
N HIS A 234 -13.10 3.05 -13.20
CA HIS A 234 -14.02 2.65 -14.24
C HIS A 234 -13.23 1.67 -15.11
N GLN A 235 -13.31 0.37 -14.81
CA GLN A 235 -13.10 -0.64 -15.84
C GLN A 235 -14.41 -0.72 -16.63
N PRO A 236 -14.41 -0.38 -17.93
CA PRO A 236 -15.53 -0.69 -18.81
C PRO A 236 -15.76 -2.20 -18.93
#